data_AF-A0A2S6IGJ6-F1
#
_entry.id   AF-A0A2S6IGJ6-F1
#
_cell.length_a   1.000
_cell.length_b   1.000
_cell.length_c   1.000
_cell.angle_alpha   90.00
_cell.angle_beta   90.00
_cell.angle_gamma   90.00
#
_symmetry.space_group_name_H-M   'P 1'
#
loop_
_entity.id
_entity.type
_entity.pdbx_description
1 polymer ?
#
loop_
_entity_poly.entity_id
_entity_poly.type
_entity_poly.pdbx_seq_one_letter_code
_entity_poly.pdbx_strand_id
1 'polypeptide(L)' 'MSEDKKPDYVVYDEETGTYNAALLPYSSGVAAPKITTPDITSWKQTNINKVNHEIKSQFDQLKRAI' A
#
# COMPACT_ATOMS: atom_id res chain seq x y z
N MET A 1 -32.80 -13.86 13.20
CA MET A 1 -31.65 -14.71 13.54
C MET A 1 -30.74 -13.82 14.35
N SER A 2 -30.63 -14.10 15.63
CA SER A 2 -29.72 -13.43 16.55
C SER A 2 -28.43 -14.24 16.51
N GLU A 3 -27.65 -14.07 15.45
CA GLU A 3 -26.35 -14.73 15.27
C GLU A 3 -25.50 -14.57 16.55
N ASP A 4 -24.81 -15.64 16.94
CA ASP A 4 -23.95 -15.83 18.12
C ASP A 4 -22.71 -14.90 18.20
N LYS A 5 -22.79 -13.73 17.56
CA LYS A 5 -21.78 -12.69 17.55
C LYS A 5 -21.75 -11.99 18.91
N LYS A 6 -20.72 -12.34 19.70
CA LYS A 6 -20.35 -11.66 20.92
C LYS A 6 -19.99 -10.19 20.57
N PRO A 7 -20.41 -9.23 21.42
CA PRO A 7 -20.06 -7.83 21.23
C PRO A 7 -18.58 -7.61 21.56
N ASP A 8 -17.70 -7.92 20.60
CA ASP A 8 -16.26 -7.73 20.66
C ASP A 8 -15.79 -6.98 19.39
N TYR A 9 -14.59 -6.39 19.43
CA TYR A 9 -13.92 -5.71 18.32
C TYR A 9 -13.10 -6.65 17.43
N VAL A 10 -13.19 -7.96 17.67
CA VAL A 10 -12.56 -8.98 16.84
C VAL A 10 -13.38 -9.14 15.56
N VAL A 11 -12.71 -9.19 14.41
CA VAL A 11 -13.37 -9.37 13.11
C VAL A 11 -14.05 -10.73 13.09
N TYR A 12 -15.37 -10.72 12.90
CA TYR A 12 -16.19 -11.92 12.77
C TYR A 12 -16.45 -12.20 11.29
N ASP A 13 -16.20 -13.43 10.87
CA ASP A 13 -16.50 -13.93 9.54
C ASP A 13 -17.87 -14.61 9.57
N GLU A 14 -18.84 -14.05 8.84
CA GLU A 14 -20.22 -14.53 8.78
C GLU A 14 -20.37 -15.82 7.94
N GLU A 15 -19.45 -16.10 7.02
CA GLU A 15 -19.48 -17.31 6.21
C GLU A 15 -18.99 -18.53 7.00
N THR A 16 -17.93 -18.36 7.78
CA THR A 16 -17.34 -19.45 8.58
C THR A 16 -17.88 -19.48 10.02
N GLY A 17 -18.53 -18.41 10.47
CA GLY A 17 -19.05 -18.26 11.83
C GLY A 17 -17.95 -18.12 12.89
N THR A 18 -16.74 -17.73 12.50
CA THR A 18 -15.56 -17.69 13.38
C THR A 18 -14.97 -16.29 13.56
N TYR A 19 -14.22 -16.11 14.65
CA TYR A 19 -13.49 -14.87 14.92
C TYR A 19 -12.07 -14.97 14.37
N ASN A 20 -11.65 -13.94 13.64
CA ASN A 20 -10.31 -13.85 13.08
C ASN A 20 -9.32 -13.36 14.13
N ALA A 21 -8.37 -14.22 14.52
CA ALA A 21 -7.33 -13.93 15.50
C ALA A 21 -6.01 -13.42 14.87
N ALA A 22 -5.93 -13.27 13.54
CA ALA A 22 -4.72 -12.86 12.85
C ALA A 22 -4.49 -11.33 12.86
N LEU A 23 -3.23 -10.93 12.69
CA LEU A 23 -2.87 -9.54 12.37
C LEU A 23 -3.40 -9.19 10.99
N LEU A 24 -4.34 -8.25 10.95
CA LEU A 24 -4.99 -7.83 9.70
C LEU A 24 -4.18 -6.68 9.05
N PRO A 25 -4.13 -6.63 7.71
CA PRO A 25 -3.54 -5.48 7.00
C PRO A 25 -4.43 -4.22 7.10
N TYR A 26 -5.64 -4.36 7.64
CA TYR A 26 -6.60 -3.28 7.86
C TYR A 26 -7.02 -3.24 9.33
N SER A 27 -7.48 -2.08 9.77
CA SER A 27 -7.90 -1.86 11.16
C SER A 27 -9.24 -2.54 11.41
N SER A 28 -9.35 -3.38 12.44
CA SER A 28 -10.64 -3.90 12.92
C SER A 28 -11.45 -2.86 13.71
N GLY A 29 -10.82 -1.75 14.12
CA GLY A 29 -11.43 -0.63 14.84
C GLY A 29 -10.49 0.57 14.94
N VAL A 30 -10.89 1.63 15.64
CA VAL A 30 -10.09 2.87 15.75
C VAL A 30 -8.75 2.67 16.47
N ALA A 31 -8.71 1.75 17.43
CA ALA A 31 -7.52 1.47 18.25
C ALA A 31 -6.66 0.31 17.72
N ALA A 32 -7.08 -0.36 16.65
CA ALA A 32 -6.37 -1.54 16.13
C ALA A 32 -5.15 -1.14 15.29
N PRO A 33 -4.04 -1.90 15.34
CA PRO A 33 -2.88 -1.65 14.49
C PRO A 33 -3.24 -1.95 13.02
N LYS A 34 -2.87 -1.03 12.13
CA LYS A 34 -2.99 -1.21 10.68
C LYS A 34 -1.61 -1.18 10.05
N ILE A 35 -1.32 -2.14 9.18
CA ILE A 35 -0.10 -2.14 8.37
C ILE A 35 -0.30 -1.12 7.25
N THR A 36 0.40 0.02 7.31
CA THR A 36 0.44 1.01 6.24
C THR A 36 1.75 0.90 5.48
N THR A 37 1.68 0.93 4.15
CA THR A 37 2.88 1.02 3.34
C THR A 37 3.59 2.36 3.59
N PRO A 38 4.93 2.38 3.68
CA PRO A 38 5.68 3.61 3.82
C PRO A 38 5.51 4.47 2.55
N ASP A 39 5.53 5.79 2.72
CA ASP A 39 5.49 6.71 1.58
C ASP A 39 6.80 6.65 0.78
N ILE A 40 6.72 6.11 -0.44
CA ILE A 40 7.84 6.01 -1.39
C ILE A 40 7.81 7.10 -2.48
N THR A 41 7.01 8.14 -2.32
CA THR A 41 6.80 9.19 -3.33
C THR A 41 8.10 9.93 -3.66
N SER A 42 8.91 10.28 -2.65
CA SER A 42 10.19 10.96 -2.84
C SER A 42 11.19 10.13 -3.66
N TRP A 43 11.29 8.83 -3.37
CA TRP A 43 12.15 7.91 -4.12
C TRP A 43 11.69 7.78 -5.57
N LYS A 44 10.38 7.61 -5.82
CA LYS A 44 9.84 7.57 -7.19
C LYS A 44 10.18 8.85 -7.97
N GLN A 45 9.92 10.02 -7.39
CA GLN A 45 10.17 11.30 -8.03
C GLN A 45 11.65 11.48 -8.39
N THR A 46 12.54 11.11 -7.46
CA THR A 46 13.99 11.20 -7.67
C THR A 46 14.46 10.35 -8.84
N ASN A 47 13.98 9.11 -8.93
CA ASN A 47 14.38 8.20 -10.01
C ASN A 47 13.80 8.62 -11.36
N ILE A 48 12.54 9.09 -11.39
CA ILE A 48 11.93 9.62 -12.62
C ILE A 48 12.76 10.78 -13.16
N ASN A 49 13.15 11.73 -12.31
CA ASN A 49 13.96 12.87 -12.72
C ASN A 49 15.33 12.45 -13.28
N LYS A 50 15.99 11.46 -12.65
CA LYS A 50 17.28 10.94 -13.12
C LYS A 50 17.17 10.31 -14.52
N VAL A 51 16.21 9.41 -14.70
CA VAL A 51 16.00 8.71 -15.99
C VAL A 51 15.62 9.70 -17.09
N ASN A 52 14.73 10.65 -16.80
CA ASN A 52 14.36 11.69 -17.77
C ASN A 52 15.57 12.55 -18.19
N HIS A 53 16.45 12.88 -17.24
CA HIS A 53 17.67 13.63 -17.54
C HIS A 53 18.63 12.83 -18.42
N GLU A 54 18.82 11.55 -18.11
CA GLU A 54 19.70 10.66 -18.87
C GLU A 54 19.21 10.47 -20.31
N ILE A 55 17.92 10.14 -20.48
CA ILE A 55 17.31 9.97 -21.81
C ILE A 55 17.43 11.26 -22.62
N LYS A 56 17.14 12.42 -22.00
CA LYS A 56 17.26 13.71 -22.66
C LYS A 56 18.70 13.99 -23.09
N SER A 57 19.67 13.72 -22.24
CA SER A 57 21.09 13.89 -22.54
C SER A 57 21.52 13.04 -23.74
N GLN A 58 21.15 11.75 -23.75
CA GLN A 58 21.44 10.84 -24.86
C GLN A 58 20.78 11.32 -26.17
N PHE A 59 19.51 11.74 -26.10
CA PHE A 59 18.80 12.29 -27.25
C PHE A 59 19.48 13.55 -27.81
N ASP A 60 19.86 14.48 -26.94
CA ASP A 60 20.53 15.72 -27.34
C ASP A 60 21.93 15.45 -27.93
N GLN A 61 22.65 14.44 -27.42
CA GLN A 61 23.93 13.99 -27.99
C GLN A 61 23.74 13.46 -29.42
N LEU A 62 22.78 12.55 -29.63
CA LEU A 62 22.47 12.01 -30.95
C LEU A 62 22.04 13.09 -31.93
N LYS A 63 21.21 14.04 -31.48
CA LYS A 63 20.76 15.17 -32.29
C LYS A 63 21.89 16.10 -32.72
N ARG A 64 22.95 16.25 -31.91
CA ARG A 64 24.13 17.06 -32.27
C ARG A 64 25.13 16.29 -33.15
N ALA A 65 25.10 14.97 -33.11
CA ALA A 65 25.97 14.11 -33.90
C ALA A 65 25.48 13.90 -35.34
N ILE A 66 24.23 14.28 -35.62
CA ILE A 66 23.61 14.36 -36.95
C ILE A 66 23.68 15.81 -37.43
#